data_AF-K2H692-F1
#
_entry.id   AF-K2H692-F1
#
_cell.length_a   1.000
_cell.length_b   1.000
_cell.length_c   1.000
_cell.angle_alpha   90.00
_cell.angle_beta   90.00
_cell.angle_gamma   90.00
#
_symmetry.space_group_name_H-M   'P 1'
#
loop_
_entity.id
_entity.type
_entity.pdbx_description
1 polymer ?
#
loop_
_entity_poly.entity_id
_entity_poly.type
_entity_poly.pdbx_seq_one_letter_code
_entity_poly.pdbx_strand_id
1 'polypeptide(L)'
;MIIQRQLKHVKTQYQTTVTDGILTVSPSSTPIERYALVHAAKLAKLQPIALVNSPMAFASSLAVNRDLFEVPTNVLFIDIGATSVDIGVFNFSSESNTTGAIKALGYYTSPYFGGHNFDKVIADIVFKRIQNQVNVSDEKGGLYRQILQQSEKAKIVLSVNKETNVKVILPGGIDWSTPITLKEFEEASEEVRKRLDNILEEAIEFIGIKKEDINMVQLLGGGMRVPMVLKTITEYFGEEKINRNVDAQEGGAFGAAYYALMQGLGRMKKQYKIKDFVPIDWYINSPYLDKEFKLFSHKWKVDSMRTVSFNKVNNTKEFNFTISYSMMGSKDKVAYMVGIGNQFNLNQTLNERGIDISLTFKLNSYGLVDISKSEMKYTAWTNCTEKKYKVINVTEEVNETENNSTENIPKTEKESIKEEIEIEEEIIENGKEKINEERIEIKEEEINNNETENHNETKKTKITPKVEWEEHIFECAKNETSRFNFFILYHPLISFMSRNYQRSKEILKWFDDIDESFKQIGEMINNFESTLYSLKKEVIENESLENEKKEEFLKKINEQQEFLEFNTIDDIELDEFTKRAEVIKSITEFLHPELYEKVKDKQLNET
;
A
#
# COMPACT_ATOMS: atom_id res chain seq x y z
N MET A 1 9.53 -13.94 2.19
CA MET A 1 10.24 -14.65 3.28
C MET A 1 10.16 -13.92 4.62
N ILE A 2 10.84 -12.78 4.86
CA ILE A 2 10.81 -12.10 6.18
C ILE A 2 9.37 -11.78 6.63
N ILE A 3 8.56 -11.15 5.76
CA ILE A 3 7.16 -10.85 6.05
C ILE A 3 6.37 -12.14 6.34
N GLN A 4 6.51 -13.20 5.53
CA GLN A 4 5.86 -14.49 5.78
C GLN A 4 6.22 -15.08 7.13
N ARG A 5 7.50 -15.03 7.53
CA ARG A 5 7.95 -15.51 8.83
C ARG A 5 7.27 -14.76 9.97
N GLN A 6 7.12 -13.44 9.86
CA GLN A 6 6.40 -12.64 10.86
C GLN A 6 4.90 -13.00 10.91
N LEU A 7 4.25 -13.19 9.76
CA LEU A 7 2.84 -13.63 9.72
C LEU A 7 2.65 -15.03 10.31
N LYS A 8 3.58 -15.96 10.03
CA LYS A 8 3.60 -17.30 10.65
C LYS A 8 3.73 -17.19 12.17
N HIS A 9 4.63 -16.34 12.67
CA HIS A 9 4.80 -16.09 14.10
C HIS A 9 3.48 -15.61 14.73
N VAL A 10 2.84 -14.59 14.13
CA VAL A 10 1.57 -14.06 14.63
C VAL A 10 0.49 -15.15 14.65
N LYS A 11 0.40 -15.96 13.59
CA LYS A 11 -0.55 -17.09 13.54
C LYS A 11 -0.31 -18.11 14.63
N THR A 12 0.94 -18.50 14.87
CA THR A 12 1.28 -19.49 15.91
C THR A 12 1.05 -18.94 17.31
N GLN A 13 1.44 -17.69 17.59
CA GLN A 13 1.37 -17.12 18.93
C GLN A 13 -0.04 -16.67 19.31
N TYR A 14 -0.81 -16.09 18.37
CA TYR A 14 -2.10 -15.48 18.66
C TYR A 14 -3.28 -16.23 18.04
N GLN A 15 -3.04 -17.36 17.38
CA GLN A 15 -4.07 -18.20 16.75
C GLN A 15 -4.98 -17.43 15.78
N THR A 16 -4.46 -16.35 15.18
CA THR A 16 -5.19 -15.46 14.28
C THR A 16 -4.41 -15.21 13.01
N THR A 17 -5.12 -15.01 11.90
CA THR A 17 -4.50 -14.69 10.62
C THR A 17 -4.61 -13.19 10.36
N VAL A 18 -3.49 -12.56 10.04
CA VAL A 18 -3.44 -11.16 9.64
C VAL A 18 -3.43 -11.07 8.11
N THR A 19 -4.41 -10.38 7.55
CA THR A 19 -4.55 -10.16 6.11
C THR A 19 -4.08 -8.79 5.67
N ASP A 20 -4.21 -7.78 6.54
CA ASP A 20 -3.95 -6.39 6.22
C ASP A 20 -2.96 -5.78 7.22
N GLY A 21 -2.14 -4.83 6.77
CA GLY A 21 -1.15 -4.20 7.65
C GLY A 21 -0.57 -2.91 7.11
N ILE A 22 0.12 -2.18 7.99
CA ILE A 22 0.91 -1.01 7.62
C ILE A 22 2.38 -1.39 7.67
N LEU A 23 3.14 -0.91 6.67
CA LEU A 23 4.57 -1.12 6.60
C LEU A 23 5.30 0.20 6.78
N THR A 24 6.31 0.21 7.64
CA THR A 24 7.21 1.35 7.82
C THR A 24 8.26 1.36 6.71
N VAL A 25 8.60 2.55 6.21
CA VAL A 25 9.65 2.77 5.20
C VAL A 25 10.50 3.98 5.56
N SER A 26 11.73 4.02 5.07
CA SER A 26 12.55 5.22 5.20
C SER A 26 11.95 6.37 4.36
N PRO A 27 12.03 7.63 4.82
CA PRO A 27 11.72 8.79 3.99
C PRO A 27 12.48 8.79 2.65
N SER A 28 13.72 8.26 2.59
CA SER A 28 14.49 8.18 1.35
C SER A 28 14.13 6.99 0.45
N SER A 29 13.18 6.13 0.84
CA SER A 29 12.78 5.02 -0.02
C SER A 29 12.19 5.52 -1.32
N THR A 30 12.82 5.15 -2.43
CA THR A 30 12.42 5.49 -3.79
C THR A 30 11.07 4.84 -4.14
N PRO A 31 10.35 5.36 -5.15
CA PRO A 31 9.17 4.69 -5.70
C PRO A 31 9.38 3.21 -6.06
N ILE A 32 10.57 2.86 -6.56
CA ILE A 32 10.90 1.48 -6.94
C ILE A 32 10.98 0.59 -5.70
N GLU A 33 11.67 1.04 -4.65
CA GLU A 33 11.79 0.32 -3.38
C GLU A 33 10.43 0.20 -2.68
N ARG A 34 9.63 1.27 -2.65
CA ARG A 34 8.27 1.28 -2.10
C ARG A 34 7.37 0.27 -2.82
N TYR A 35 7.40 0.27 -4.14
CA TYR A 35 6.64 -0.71 -4.92
C TYR A 35 7.13 -2.14 -4.68
N ALA A 36 8.45 -2.37 -4.66
CA ALA A 36 9.02 -3.68 -4.38
C ALA A 36 8.58 -4.21 -3.01
N LEU A 37 8.55 -3.35 -1.98
CA LEU A 37 8.07 -3.72 -0.65
C LEU A 37 6.58 -4.07 -0.65
N VAL A 38 5.73 -3.28 -1.31
CA VAL A 38 4.29 -3.58 -1.44
C VAL A 38 4.07 -4.93 -2.14
N HIS A 39 4.86 -5.23 -3.18
CA HIS A 39 4.77 -6.50 -3.89
C HIS A 39 5.30 -7.67 -3.06
N ALA A 40 6.37 -7.49 -2.30
CA ALA A 40 6.88 -8.49 -1.38
C ALA A 40 5.84 -8.83 -0.29
N ALA A 41 5.10 -7.83 0.21
CA ALA A 41 4.02 -8.04 1.17
C ALA A 41 2.85 -8.82 0.54
N LYS A 42 2.43 -8.46 -0.68
CA LYS A 42 1.39 -9.20 -1.40
C LYS A 42 1.78 -10.65 -1.68
N LEU A 43 3.04 -10.91 -2.06
CA LEU A 43 3.58 -12.27 -2.19
C LEU A 43 3.51 -13.04 -0.86
N ALA A 44 3.73 -12.33 0.25
CA ALA A 44 3.58 -12.88 1.60
C ALA A 44 2.12 -13.02 2.06
N LYS A 45 1.12 -12.71 1.22
CA LYS A 45 -0.31 -12.68 1.53
C LYS A 45 -0.72 -11.62 2.57
N LEU A 46 0.09 -10.57 2.72
CA LEU A 46 -0.27 -9.36 3.46
C LEU A 46 -0.67 -8.28 2.46
N GLN A 47 -1.86 -7.72 2.61
CA GLN A 47 -2.32 -6.56 1.87
C GLN A 47 -1.87 -5.29 2.61
N PRO A 48 -0.89 -4.53 2.09
CA PRO A 48 -0.49 -3.29 2.71
C PRO A 48 -1.62 -2.28 2.57
N ILE A 49 -1.97 -1.58 3.65
CA ILE A 49 -3.00 -0.53 3.61
C ILE A 49 -2.35 0.81 3.26
N ALA A 50 -1.18 1.08 3.84
CA ALA A 50 -0.38 2.26 3.59
C ALA A 50 1.11 1.96 3.85
N LEU A 51 1.98 2.79 3.28
CA LEU A 51 3.38 2.90 3.70
C LEU A 51 3.52 4.15 4.56
N VAL A 52 4.07 4.01 5.76
CA VAL A 52 4.31 5.13 6.68
C VAL A 52 5.82 5.38 6.79
N ASN A 53 6.23 6.65 6.76
CA ASN A 53 7.63 6.99 6.98
C ASN A 53 8.03 6.63 8.43
N SER A 54 9.20 6.01 8.65
CA SER A 54 9.64 5.55 9.98
C SER A 54 9.49 6.64 11.06
N PRO A 55 9.97 7.88 10.87
CA PRO A 55 9.81 8.93 11.88
C PRO A 55 8.35 9.28 12.19
N MET A 56 7.42 9.18 11.21
CA MET A 56 5.99 9.40 11.44
C MET A 56 5.37 8.27 12.25
N ALA A 57 5.83 7.04 12.07
CA ALA A 57 5.39 5.93 12.90
C ALA A 57 5.75 6.19 14.37
N PHE A 58 7.01 6.57 14.66
CA PHE A 58 7.42 6.94 16.01
C PHE A 58 6.72 8.20 16.55
N ALA A 59 6.45 9.20 15.70
CA ALA A 59 5.64 10.34 16.09
C ALA A 59 4.21 9.92 16.49
N SER A 60 3.65 8.95 15.77
CA SER A 60 2.33 8.40 16.07
C SER A 60 2.33 7.67 17.42
N SER A 61 3.37 6.90 17.77
CA SER A 61 3.43 6.26 19.10
C SER A 61 3.52 7.27 20.23
N LEU A 62 4.28 8.36 20.05
CA LEU A 62 4.35 9.42 21.06
C LEU A 62 3.01 10.13 21.27
N ALA A 63 2.18 10.25 20.23
CA ALA A 63 0.86 10.90 20.29
C ALA A 63 -0.14 10.20 21.24
N VAL A 64 0.16 9.00 21.71
CA VAL A 64 -0.60 8.32 22.77
C VAL A 64 -0.49 9.10 24.10
N ASN A 65 0.67 9.72 24.37
CA ASN A 65 0.94 10.51 25.58
C ASN A 65 0.56 11.97 25.37
N ARG A 66 -0.74 12.27 25.50
CA ARG A 66 -1.31 13.56 25.08
C ARG A 66 -0.97 14.73 25.99
N ASP A 67 -0.75 14.46 27.25
CA ASP A 67 -0.47 15.48 28.27
C ASP A 67 0.85 16.22 27.97
N LEU A 68 1.70 15.66 27.11
CA LEU A 68 2.92 16.29 26.62
C LEU A 68 2.67 17.46 25.65
N PHE A 69 1.46 17.58 25.09
CA PHE A 69 1.19 18.43 23.92
C PHE A 69 0.02 19.40 24.12
N GLU A 70 -0.23 19.84 25.35
CA GLU A 70 -1.17 20.92 25.63
C GLU A 70 -0.75 22.22 24.92
N VAL A 71 0.55 22.47 24.83
CA VAL A 71 1.16 23.56 24.06
C VAL A 71 1.73 23.01 22.75
N PRO A 72 1.61 23.74 21.63
CA PRO A 72 2.26 23.35 20.38
C PRO A 72 3.76 23.10 20.58
N THR A 73 4.20 21.88 20.26
CA THR A 73 5.54 21.39 20.57
C THR A 73 6.17 20.79 19.31
N ASN A 74 7.35 21.27 18.95
CA ASN A 74 8.15 20.69 17.87
C ASN A 74 9.06 19.59 18.42
N VAL A 75 8.89 18.38 17.91
CA VAL A 75 9.66 17.21 18.31
C VAL A 75 10.48 16.72 17.12
N LEU A 76 11.79 16.62 17.32
CA LEU A 76 12.75 16.03 16.39
C LEU A 76 12.90 14.54 16.73
N PHE A 77 12.73 13.67 15.75
CA PHE A 77 12.97 12.23 15.88
C PHE A 77 14.21 11.89 15.07
N ILE A 78 15.17 11.20 15.69
CA ILE A 78 16.43 10.78 15.07
C ILE A 78 16.53 9.25 15.21
N ASP A 79 16.27 8.52 14.14
CA ASP A 79 16.35 7.07 14.06
C ASP A 79 17.68 6.64 13.45
N ILE A 80 18.60 6.16 14.30
CA ILE A 80 19.93 5.70 13.89
C ILE A 80 19.90 4.18 13.81
N GLY A 81 19.70 3.69 12.58
CA GLY A 81 19.69 2.27 12.28
C GLY A 81 21.08 1.66 12.16
N ALA A 82 21.15 0.50 11.52
CA ALA A 82 22.42 -0.16 11.21
C ALA A 82 23.18 0.58 10.09
N THR A 83 22.47 1.09 9.08
CA THR A 83 23.08 1.59 7.83
C THR A 83 22.58 2.96 7.38
N SER A 84 21.56 3.51 8.03
CA SER A 84 21.00 4.82 7.71
C SER A 84 20.56 5.58 8.97
N VAL A 85 20.45 6.90 8.82
CA VAL A 85 19.83 7.78 9.81
C VAL A 85 18.60 8.41 9.18
N ASP A 86 17.43 8.16 9.74
CA ASP A 86 16.18 8.81 9.35
C ASP A 86 15.81 9.88 10.38
N ILE A 87 15.59 11.10 9.91
CA ILE A 87 15.24 12.26 10.72
C ILE A 87 13.89 12.79 10.28
N GLY A 88 13.02 13.06 11.26
CA GLY A 88 11.73 13.72 11.03
C GLY A 88 11.44 14.75 12.10
N VAL A 89 10.92 15.91 11.70
CA VAL A 89 10.46 16.94 12.63
C VAL A 89 8.95 17.06 12.52
N PHE A 90 8.28 17.01 13.66
CA PHE A 90 6.82 17.10 13.74
C PHE A 90 6.39 18.15 14.74
N ASN A 91 5.37 18.90 14.37
CA ASN A 91 4.65 19.76 15.30
C ASN A 91 3.44 19.00 15.85
N PHE A 92 3.41 18.85 17.17
CA PHE A 92 2.27 18.34 17.91
C PHE A 92 1.48 19.51 18.46
N SER A 93 0.16 19.50 18.31
CA SER A 93 -0.72 20.53 18.86
C SER A 93 -2.07 19.95 19.27
N SER A 94 -2.67 20.56 20.29
CA SER A 94 -4.07 20.30 20.67
C SER A 94 -5.00 21.16 19.80
N GLU A 95 -5.86 20.55 18.98
CA GLU A 95 -6.92 21.27 18.25
C GLU A 95 -8.19 21.38 19.14
N SER A 96 -8.43 20.44 20.05
CA SER A 96 -9.51 20.44 21.05
C SER A 96 -9.25 19.41 22.18
N ASN A 97 -10.08 19.42 23.24
CA ASN A 97 -10.01 18.45 24.36
C ASN A 97 -10.11 16.96 23.94
N THR A 98 -10.53 16.67 22.71
CA THR A 98 -10.69 15.31 22.17
C THR A 98 -9.86 15.05 20.91
N THR A 99 -9.25 16.09 20.32
CA THR A 99 -8.53 16.00 19.04
C THR A 99 -7.20 16.75 19.07
N GLY A 100 -6.10 16.04 18.82
CA GLY A 100 -4.81 16.66 18.54
C GLY A 100 -4.50 16.68 17.04
N ALA A 101 -3.38 17.26 16.65
CA ALA A 101 -2.83 17.15 15.31
C ALA A 101 -1.32 16.90 15.36
N ILE A 102 -0.87 16.01 14.46
CA ILE A 102 0.55 15.78 14.18
C ILE A 102 0.79 16.32 12.77
N LYS A 103 1.66 17.32 12.63
CA LYS A 103 2.03 17.88 11.34
C LYS A 103 3.51 17.65 11.07
N ALA A 104 3.81 16.94 9.99
CA ALA A 104 5.18 16.84 9.49
C ALA A 104 5.67 18.21 9.03
N LEU A 105 6.82 18.63 9.54
CA LEU A 105 7.51 19.86 9.12
C LEU A 105 8.59 19.54 8.07
N GLY A 106 9.31 18.44 8.23
CA GLY A 106 10.36 18.03 7.33
C GLY A 106 10.86 16.62 7.62
N TYR A 107 11.49 16.03 6.61
CA TYR A 107 12.20 14.77 6.68
C TYR A 107 13.59 14.94 6.07
N TYR A 108 14.56 14.25 6.64
CA TYR A 108 15.90 14.12 6.09
C TYR A 108 16.38 12.69 6.34
N THR A 109 17.14 12.13 5.41
CA THR A 109 17.77 10.82 5.58
C THR A 109 19.22 10.91 5.16
N SER A 110 20.12 10.46 6.01
CA SER A 110 21.51 10.19 5.62
C SER A 110 21.65 8.70 5.32
N PRO A 111 21.76 8.30 4.04
CA PRO A 111 22.09 6.94 3.70
C PRO A 111 23.57 6.65 4.04
N TYR A 112 23.89 5.38 4.31
CA TYR A 112 25.27 4.92 4.56
C TYR A 112 25.93 5.46 5.84
N PHE A 113 25.11 5.80 6.84
CA PHE A 113 25.56 6.09 8.20
C PHE A 113 24.71 5.33 9.22
N GLY A 114 25.33 4.59 10.13
CA GLY A 114 24.64 3.92 11.23
C GLY A 114 25.56 3.07 12.08
N GLY A 115 24.97 2.14 12.84
CA GLY A 115 25.71 1.21 13.71
C GLY A 115 26.84 0.45 13.02
N HIS A 116 26.73 0.18 11.72
CA HIS A 116 27.72 -0.57 10.93
C HIS A 116 29.03 0.19 10.74
N ASN A 117 28.98 1.53 10.69
CA ASN A 117 30.20 2.33 10.59
C ASN A 117 31.07 2.16 11.84
N PHE A 118 30.46 2.02 13.02
CA PHE A 118 31.16 1.73 14.27
C PHE A 118 31.67 0.29 14.35
N ASP A 119 30.91 -0.67 13.83
CA ASP A 119 31.37 -2.06 13.72
C ASP A 119 32.65 -2.15 12.89
N LYS A 120 32.70 -1.38 11.79
CA LYS A 120 33.87 -1.30 10.92
C LYS A 120 35.09 -0.72 11.64
N VAL A 121 34.92 0.29 12.49
CA VAL A 121 36.04 0.86 13.27
C VAL A 121 36.71 -0.21 14.14
N ILE A 122 35.92 -0.97 14.91
CA ILE A 122 36.46 -2.06 15.75
C ILE A 122 37.09 -3.14 14.85
N ALA A 123 36.44 -3.48 13.73
CA ALA A 123 36.94 -4.49 12.82
C ALA A 123 38.30 -4.11 12.22
N ASP A 124 38.48 -2.84 11.84
CA ASP A 124 39.73 -2.33 11.26
C ASP A 124 40.87 -2.34 12.29
N ILE A 125 40.58 -1.99 13.56
CA ILE A 125 41.55 -2.11 14.66
C ILE A 125 42.00 -3.57 14.83
N VAL A 126 41.04 -4.49 14.93
CA VAL A 126 41.28 -5.91 15.16
C VAL A 126 42.04 -6.53 13.98
N PHE A 127 41.61 -6.25 12.76
CA PHE A 127 42.25 -6.78 11.56
C PHE A 127 43.70 -6.30 11.44
N LYS A 128 43.97 -5.02 11.70
CA LYS A 128 45.33 -4.47 11.72
C LYS A 128 46.21 -5.14 12.77
N ARG A 129 45.68 -5.44 13.96
CA ARG A 129 46.41 -6.17 15.01
C ARG A 129 46.77 -7.59 14.57
N ILE A 130 45.83 -8.30 13.94
CA ILE A 130 46.09 -9.64 13.39
C ILE A 130 47.20 -9.58 12.35
N GLN A 131 47.11 -8.66 11.38
CA GLN A 131 48.13 -8.52 10.33
C GLN A 131 49.53 -8.20 10.87
N ASN A 132 49.62 -7.47 11.98
CA ASN A 132 50.90 -7.15 12.62
C ASN A 132 51.51 -8.32 13.40
N GLN A 133 50.69 -9.28 13.86
CA GLN A 133 51.13 -10.38 14.72
C GLN A 133 51.22 -11.72 13.97
N VAL A 134 50.41 -11.89 12.93
CA VAL A 134 50.24 -13.15 12.19
C VAL A 134 50.25 -12.84 10.70
N ASN A 135 51.08 -13.57 9.96
CA ASN A 135 51.08 -13.50 8.50
C ASN A 135 49.84 -14.22 7.95
N VAL A 136 48.73 -13.50 7.78
CA VAL A 136 47.46 -14.02 7.29
C VAL A 136 47.03 -13.30 6.01
N SER A 137 46.69 -14.06 4.98
CA SER A 137 46.01 -13.56 3.79
C SER A 137 44.48 -13.64 3.96
N ASP A 138 43.76 -12.59 3.57
CA ASP A 138 42.29 -12.54 3.54
C ASP A 138 41.75 -12.10 2.17
N GLU A 139 42.33 -12.63 1.09
CA GLU A 139 41.93 -12.27 -0.29
C GLU A 139 40.43 -12.47 -0.57
N LYS A 140 39.80 -13.46 0.08
CA LYS A 140 38.35 -13.74 -0.08
C LYS A 140 37.47 -12.96 0.91
N GLY A 141 38.05 -12.20 1.83
CA GLY A 141 37.33 -11.40 2.84
C GLY A 141 36.59 -12.23 3.89
N GLY A 142 36.92 -13.51 4.05
CA GLY A 142 36.26 -14.40 4.99
C GLY A 142 36.59 -14.05 6.43
N LEU A 143 37.87 -13.77 6.70
CA LEU A 143 38.33 -13.38 8.03
C LEU A 143 37.77 -12.02 8.44
N TYR A 144 37.83 -11.02 7.54
CA TYR A 144 37.29 -9.69 7.84
C TYR A 144 35.78 -9.73 8.12
N ARG A 145 35.01 -10.54 7.40
CA ARG A 145 33.57 -10.74 7.70
C ARG A 145 33.35 -11.33 9.09
N GLN A 146 34.13 -12.32 9.49
CA GLN A 146 34.06 -12.88 10.84
C GLN A 146 34.41 -11.83 11.90
N ILE A 147 35.48 -11.06 11.68
CA ILE A 147 35.89 -9.96 12.56
C ILE A 147 34.74 -8.95 12.70
N LEU A 148 34.09 -8.58 11.59
CA LEU A 148 33.00 -7.61 11.58
C LEU A 148 31.80 -8.08 12.41
N GLN A 149 31.42 -9.36 12.33
CA GLN A 149 30.36 -9.95 13.17
C GLN A 149 30.71 -9.93 14.67
N GLN A 150 31.97 -10.19 15.01
CA GLN A 150 32.43 -10.15 16.40
C GLN A 150 32.58 -8.70 16.91
N SER A 151 32.89 -7.78 16.00
CA SER A 151 32.98 -6.35 16.26
C SER A 151 31.61 -5.75 16.59
N GLU A 152 30.53 -6.20 15.94
CA GLU A 152 29.17 -5.81 16.31
C GLU A 152 28.84 -6.21 17.76
N LYS A 153 29.15 -7.46 18.14
CA LYS A 153 28.96 -7.93 19.53
C LYS A 153 29.80 -7.11 20.51
N ALA A 154 31.05 -6.83 20.17
CA ALA A 154 31.94 -6.02 20.99
C ALA A 154 31.41 -4.59 21.17
N LYS A 155 30.94 -3.93 20.10
CA LYS A 155 30.30 -2.60 20.16
C LYS A 155 29.10 -2.59 21.11
N ILE A 156 28.25 -3.61 21.05
CA ILE A 156 27.09 -3.74 21.94
C ILE A 156 27.54 -3.84 23.39
N VAL A 157 28.56 -4.66 23.70
CA VAL A 157 29.12 -4.78 25.05
C VAL A 157 29.76 -3.46 25.51
N LEU A 158 30.52 -2.80 24.63
CA LEU A 158 31.16 -1.50 24.92
C LEU A 158 30.17 -0.36 25.14
N SER A 159 28.90 -0.55 24.76
CA SER A 159 27.84 0.42 25.06
C SER A 159 27.46 0.45 26.55
N VAL A 160 27.90 -0.55 27.33
CA VAL A 160 27.65 -0.68 28.78
C VAL A 160 28.95 -0.83 29.56
N ASN A 161 29.93 -1.56 29.01
CA ASN A 161 31.19 -1.90 29.66
C ASN A 161 32.36 -1.06 29.11
N LYS A 162 33.38 -0.83 29.93
CA LYS A 162 34.58 -0.06 29.53
C LYS A 162 35.56 -0.85 28.66
N GLU A 163 35.41 -2.16 28.58
CA GLU A 163 36.31 -3.07 27.88
C GLU A 163 35.56 -4.36 27.50
N THR A 164 35.99 -4.99 26.41
CA THR A 164 35.56 -6.32 25.99
C THR A 164 36.67 -7.02 25.21
N ASN A 165 36.54 -8.32 24.97
CA ASN A 165 37.46 -9.07 24.11
C ASN A 165 36.79 -9.43 22.79
N VAL A 166 37.49 -9.17 21.68
CA VAL A 166 37.10 -9.66 20.35
C VAL A 166 37.81 -10.99 20.10
N LYS A 167 37.03 -12.05 19.89
CA LYS A 167 37.52 -13.41 19.64
C LYS A 167 37.28 -13.82 18.20
N VAL A 168 38.30 -14.33 17.53
CA VAL A 168 38.28 -14.67 16.10
C VAL A 168 39.08 -15.96 15.90
N ILE A 169 38.59 -16.83 15.01
CA ILE A 169 39.32 -18.03 14.59
C ILE A 169 40.07 -17.67 13.31
N LEU A 170 41.40 -17.71 13.35
CA LEU A 170 42.22 -17.44 12.18
C LEU A 170 42.29 -18.67 11.25
N PRO A 171 42.69 -18.49 9.98
CA PRO A 171 42.97 -19.60 9.09
C PRO A 171 43.94 -20.60 9.74
N GLY A 172 43.64 -21.89 9.62
CA GLY A 172 44.37 -22.96 10.31
C GLY A 172 43.82 -23.32 11.71
N GLY A 173 42.68 -22.74 12.12
CA GLY A 173 42.00 -23.11 13.37
C GLY A 173 42.61 -22.50 14.62
N ILE A 174 43.34 -21.38 14.48
CA ILE A 174 44.00 -20.71 15.60
C ILE A 174 43.02 -19.78 16.28
N ASP A 175 42.73 -20.01 17.56
CA ASP A 175 41.96 -19.10 18.38
C ASP A 175 42.78 -17.84 18.70
N TRP A 176 42.28 -16.68 18.27
CA TRP A 176 42.88 -15.38 18.54
C TRP A 176 41.91 -14.48 19.30
N SER A 177 42.44 -13.74 20.28
CA SER A 177 41.65 -12.84 21.12
C SER A 177 42.42 -11.57 21.41
N THR A 178 41.73 -10.43 21.40
CA THR A 178 42.32 -9.15 21.78
C THR A 178 41.35 -8.30 22.59
N PRO A 179 41.82 -7.59 23.63
CA PRO A 179 41.00 -6.63 24.35
C PRO A 179 40.80 -5.37 23.53
N ILE A 180 39.59 -4.82 23.54
CA ILE A 180 39.26 -3.50 23.01
C ILE A 180 38.62 -2.71 24.15
N THR A 181 39.15 -1.51 24.39
CA THR A 181 38.60 -0.60 25.40
C THR A 181 37.66 0.40 24.76
N LEU A 182 36.69 0.90 25.54
CA LEU A 182 35.78 1.96 25.12
C LEU A 182 36.56 3.22 24.70
N LYS A 183 37.62 3.57 25.45
CA LYS A 183 38.48 4.71 25.15
C LYS A 183 39.13 4.57 23.76
N GLU A 184 39.74 3.43 23.48
CA GLU A 184 40.36 3.18 22.17
C GLU A 184 39.32 3.23 21.04
N PHE A 185 38.15 2.63 21.26
CA PHE A 185 37.06 2.66 20.29
C PHE A 185 36.56 4.08 20.01
N GLU A 186 36.38 4.91 21.05
CA GLU A 186 35.97 6.32 20.91
C GLU A 186 37.03 7.14 20.16
N GLU A 187 38.31 7.00 20.53
CA GLU A 187 39.42 7.69 19.85
C GLU A 187 39.50 7.31 18.35
N ALA A 188 39.32 6.03 18.03
CA ALA A 188 39.32 5.55 16.65
C ALA A 188 38.05 5.91 15.86
N SER A 189 36.97 6.27 16.55
CA SER A 189 35.68 6.61 15.94
C SER A 189 35.52 8.11 15.64
N GLU A 190 36.52 8.94 15.93
CA GLU A 190 36.44 10.40 15.81
C GLU A 190 36.03 10.88 14.41
N GLU A 191 36.47 10.21 13.34
CA GLU A 191 36.04 10.54 11.97
C GLU A 191 34.56 10.22 11.75
N VAL A 192 34.08 9.09 12.29
CA VAL A 192 32.65 8.71 12.24
C VAL A 192 31.81 9.69 13.07
N ARG A 193 32.34 10.18 14.20
CA ARG A 193 31.72 11.21 15.04
C ARG A 193 31.51 12.51 14.27
N LYS A 194 32.55 13.01 13.60
CA LYS A 194 32.46 14.24 12.78
C LYS A 194 31.44 14.13 11.66
N ARG A 195 31.29 12.94 11.07
CA ARG A 195 30.23 12.70 10.09
C ARG A 195 28.83 12.82 10.71
N LEU A 196 28.63 12.38 11.95
CA LEU A 196 27.37 12.58 12.66
C LEU A 196 27.09 14.07 12.90
N ASP A 197 28.09 14.85 13.31
CA ASP A 197 27.94 16.31 13.48
C ASP A 197 27.41 16.96 12.19
N ASN A 198 28.04 16.67 11.05
CA ASN A 198 27.62 17.19 9.75
C ASN A 198 26.19 16.75 9.38
N ILE A 199 25.82 15.49 9.65
CA ILE A 199 24.47 14.98 9.38
C ILE A 199 23.42 15.76 10.19
N LEU A 200 23.70 16.10 11.45
CA LEU A 200 22.78 16.88 12.28
C LEU A 200 22.64 18.32 11.76
N GLU A 201 23.73 18.96 11.36
CA GLU A 201 23.70 20.31 10.78
C GLU A 201 22.93 20.34 9.45
N GLU A 202 23.28 19.44 8.53
CA GLU A 202 22.63 19.31 7.23
C GLU A 202 21.13 19.04 7.37
N ALA A 203 20.73 18.18 8.31
CA ALA A 203 19.31 17.86 8.52
C ALA A 203 18.50 19.08 8.98
N ILE A 204 19.04 19.87 9.91
CA ILE A 204 18.38 21.07 10.43
C ILE A 204 18.26 22.14 9.34
N GLU A 205 19.33 22.37 8.58
CA GLU A 205 19.35 23.30 7.45
C GLU A 205 18.37 22.86 6.35
N PHE A 206 18.40 21.58 5.97
CA PHE A 206 17.55 21.03 4.93
C PHE A 206 16.05 21.12 5.27
N ILE A 207 15.69 20.84 6.53
CA ILE A 207 14.32 20.97 7.02
C ILE A 207 13.91 22.46 7.13
N GLY A 208 14.88 23.35 7.32
CA GLY A 208 14.64 24.79 7.44
C GLY A 208 14.01 25.18 8.78
N ILE A 209 14.34 24.47 9.85
CA ILE A 209 13.93 24.78 11.22
C ILE A 209 15.13 25.30 12.01
N LYS A 210 14.92 26.24 12.94
CA LYS A 210 15.99 26.64 13.84
C LYS A 210 16.12 25.64 14.99
N LYS A 211 17.35 25.42 15.45
CA LYS A 211 17.65 24.52 16.57
C LYS A 211 16.93 24.94 17.85
N GLU A 212 16.74 26.24 18.05
CA GLU A 212 16.04 26.82 19.21
C GLU A 212 14.55 26.50 19.19
N ASP A 213 13.96 26.37 18.00
CA ASP A 213 12.53 26.08 17.81
C ASP A 213 12.20 24.60 18.06
N ILE A 214 13.20 23.74 18.26
CA ILE A 214 13.02 22.33 18.65
C ILE A 214 12.89 22.26 20.16
N ASN A 215 11.75 21.75 20.63
CA ASN A 215 11.44 21.64 22.05
C ASN A 215 11.91 20.31 22.65
N MET A 216 11.88 19.23 21.85
CA MET A 216 12.18 17.88 22.30
C MET A 216 12.88 17.08 21.19
N VAL A 217 13.82 16.22 21.59
CA VAL A 217 14.54 15.30 20.70
C VAL A 217 14.33 13.87 21.18
N GLN A 218 13.77 13.02 20.32
CA GLN A 218 13.59 11.59 20.55
C GLN A 218 14.67 10.82 19.79
N LEU A 219 15.47 10.05 20.52
CA LEU A 219 16.50 9.17 19.97
C LEU A 219 15.96 7.76 19.78
N LEU A 220 16.15 7.21 18.58
CA LEU A 220 15.58 5.94 18.15
C LEU A 220 16.63 5.09 17.43
N GLY A 221 16.28 3.82 17.20
CA GLY A 221 17.16 2.87 16.52
C GLY A 221 18.25 2.30 17.42
N GLY A 222 18.89 1.22 16.97
CA GLY A 222 19.93 0.54 17.74
C GLY A 222 21.26 1.32 17.81
N GLY A 223 21.56 2.13 16.80
CA GLY A 223 22.81 2.88 16.70
C GLY A 223 22.93 4.01 17.72
N MET A 224 21.82 4.53 18.23
CA MET A 224 21.83 5.57 19.28
C MET A 224 22.39 5.07 20.63
N ARG A 225 22.49 3.75 20.82
CA ARG A 225 23.05 3.15 22.06
C ARG A 225 24.58 3.26 22.13
N VAL A 226 25.25 3.57 21.03
CA VAL A 226 26.69 3.82 21.03
C VAL A 226 26.97 5.07 21.89
N PRO A 227 27.78 4.99 22.97
CA PRO A 227 27.95 6.09 23.92
C PRO A 227 28.36 7.42 23.27
N MET A 228 29.27 7.35 22.30
CA MET A 228 29.72 8.53 21.56
C MET A 228 28.61 9.18 20.73
N VAL A 229 27.68 8.40 20.17
CA VAL A 229 26.53 8.93 19.41
C VAL A 229 25.61 9.71 20.34
N LEU A 230 25.23 9.11 21.48
CA LEU A 230 24.40 9.77 22.48
C LEU A 230 25.06 11.06 22.98
N LYS A 231 26.36 11.01 23.30
CA LYS A 231 27.13 12.18 23.74
C LYS A 231 27.11 13.29 22.70
N THR A 232 27.40 12.96 21.43
CA THR A 232 27.43 13.91 20.32
C THR A 232 26.09 14.63 20.15
N ILE A 233 24.99 13.87 20.16
CA ILE A 233 23.65 14.46 19.98
C ILE A 233 23.23 15.28 21.21
N THR A 234 23.63 14.86 22.41
CA THR A 234 23.38 15.60 23.66
C THR A 234 24.16 16.90 23.69
N GLU A 235 25.44 16.89 23.31
CA GLU A 235 26.27 18.10 23.18
C GLU A 235 25.70 19.04 22.10
N TYR A 236 25.18 18.48 21.01
CA TYR A 236 24.55 19.26 19.97
C TYR A 236 23.26 19.90 20.46
N PHE A 237 22.26 19.18 20.98
CA PHE A 237 20.94 19.76 21.29
C PHE A 237 20.75 20.31 22.71
N GLY A 238 21.58 19.88 23.68
CA GLY A 238 21.37 20.11 25.11
C GLY A 238 20.65 18.94 25.79
N GLU A 239 21.09 18.60 27.00
CA GLU A 239 20.56 17.47 27.79
C GLU A 239 19.07 17.64 28.12
N GLU A 240 18.61 18.89 28.29
CA GLU A 240 17.23 19.23 28.62
C GLU A 240 16.23 18.87 27.52
N LYS A 241 16.68 18.77 26.26
CA LYS A 241 15.83 18.43 25.12
C LYS A 241 15.77 16.93 24.84
N ILE A 242 16.76 16.16 25.30
CA ILE A 242 16.83 14.73 25.02
C ILE A 242 15.76 14.00 25.84
N ASN A 243 14.89 13.27 25.15
CA ASN A 243 13.78 12.56 25.76
C ASN A 243 13.72 11.10 25.28
N ARG A 244 13.19 10.22 26.14
CA ARG A 244 13.12 8.76 25.93
C ARG A 244 11.71 8.20 26.17
N ASN A 245 10.67 9.01 25.93
CA ASN A 245 9.28 8.63 26.14
C ASN A 245 8.78 7.57 25.13
N VAL A 246 9.52 7.35 24.04
CA VAL A 246 9.21 6.33 23.03
C VAL A 246 10.21 5.19 23.14
N ASP A 247 9.69 3.95 23.10
CA ASP A 247 10.54 2.78 22.98
C ASP A 247 11.24 2.76 21.61
N ALA A 248 12.57 2.75 21.61
CA ALA A 248 13.38 2.83 20.40
C ALA A 248 13.38 1.54 19.55
N GLN A 249 12.96 0.40 20.11
CA GLN A 249 12.92 -0.89 19.40
C GLN A 249 11.52 -1.21 18.90
N GLU A 250 10.49 -0.96 19.71
CA GLU A 250 9.10 -1.36 19.41
C GLU A 250 8.21 -0.18 19.01
N GLY A 251 8.62 1.05 19.33
CA GLY A 251 7.81 2.25 19.15
C GLY A 251 7.42 2.54 17.69
N GLY A 252 8.23 2.09 16.72
CA GLY A 252 7.93 2.22 15.30
C GLY A 252 6.79 1.27 14.88
N ALA A 253 6.84 0.01 15.32
CA ALA A 253 5.80 -0.97 15.03
C ALA A 253 4.47 -0.62 15.75
N PHE A 254 4.55 -0.28 17.04
CA PHE A 254 3.40 0.20 17.81
C PHE A 254 2.80 1.47 17.20
N GLY A 255 3.67 2.40 16.81
CA GLY A 255 3.28 3.65 16.16
C GLY A 255 2.63 3.46 14.79
N ALA A 256 3.10 2.51 13.98
CA ALA A 256 2.46 2.14 12.72
C ALA A 256 1.06 1.55 12.93
N ALA A 257 0.86 0.74 13.97
CA ALA A 257 -0.47 0.26 14.35
C ALA A 257 -1.38 1.41 14.79
N TYR A 258 -0.86 2.37 15.57
CA TYR A 258 -1.62 3.54 16.00
C TYR A 258 -1.95 4.48 14.83
N TYR A 259 -1.02 4.65 13.88
CA TYR A 259 -1.25 5.36 12.62
C TYR A 259 -2.42 4.73 11.85
N ALA A 260 -2.49 3.39 11.77
CA ALA A 260 -3.59 2.68 11.12
C ALA A 260 -4.95 3.07 11.73
N LEU A 261 -5.02 3.06 13.05
CA LEU A 261 -6.23 3.45 13.77
C LEU A 261 -6.61 4.92 13.51
N MET A 262 -5.64 5.83 13.39
CA MET A 262 -5.88 7.24 13.06
C MET A 262 -6.39 7.46 11.64
N GLN A 263 -6.08 6.55 10.72
CA GLN A 263 -6.63 6.57 9.36
C GLN A 263 -8.05 5.96 9.27
N GLY A 264 -8.66 5.62 10.40
CA GLY A 264 -10.05 5.13 10.47
C GLY A 264 -10.19 3.61 10.42
N LEU A 265 -9.10 2.85 10.51
CA LEU A 265 -9.11 1.37 10.48
C LEU A 265 -9.49 0.74 11.83
N GLY A 266 -10.35 1.40 12.60
CA GLY A 266 -10.78 0.94 13.92
C GLY A 266 -11.50 2.02 14.71
N ARG A 267 -11.92 1.67 15.93
CA ARG A 267 -12.59 2.61 16.84
C ARG A 267 -11.60 3.17 17.85
N MET A 268 -11.34 4.47 17.78
CA MET A 268 -10.61 5.21 18.82
C MET A 268 -11.47 6.35 19.37
N LYS A 269 -11.57 6.42 20.71
CA LYS A 269 -12.39 7.42 21.42
C LYS A 269 -11.89 8.86 21.23
N LYS A 270 -10.61 9.06 20.95
CA LYS A 270 -9.94 10.36 20.79
C LYS A 270 -8.85 10.19 19.75
N GLN A 271 -8.75 11.09 18.77
CA GLN A 271 -7.93 10.91 17.57
C GLN A 271 -7.01 12.11 17.36
N TYR A 272 -5.75 11.87 16.98
CA TYR A 272 -4.96 12.92 16.33
C TYR A 272 -5.23 12.90 14.84
N LYS A 273 -5.34 14.08 14.23
CA LYS A 273 -5.30 14.21 12.78
C LYS A 273 -3.84 14.21 12.34
N ILE A 274 -3.52 13.32 11.40
CA ILE A 274 -2.19 13.27 10.81
C ILE A 274 -2.15 14.10 9.52
N LYS A 275 -1.22 15.06 9.48
CA LYS A 275 -0.87 15.83 8.29
C LYS A 275 0.55 15.44 7.89
N ASP A 276 0.65 14.33 7.15
CA ASP A 276 1.90 13.77 6.61
C ASP A 276 2.04 14.03 5.10
N PHE A 277 3.25 13.90 4.58
CA PHE A 277 3.59 13.97 3.17
C PHE A 277 4.68 12.95 2.80
N VAL A 278 4.77 12.62 1.51
CA VAL A 278 5.80 11.74 0.98
C VAL A 278 6.85 12.60 0.28
N PRO A 279 8.14 12.52 0.67
CA PRO A 279 9.18 13.45 0.22
C PRO A 279 9.67 13.18 -1.23
N ILE A 280 8.73 13.02 -2.17
CA ILE A 280 8.95 12.72 -3.59
C ILE A 280 8.22 13.76 -4.44
N ASP A 281 8.95 14.47 -5.30
CA ASP A 281 8.33 15.29 -6.33
C ASP A 281 8.08 14.44 -7.59
N TRP A 282 6.89 14.57 -8.16
CA TRP A 282 6.45 13.86 -9.35
C TRP A 282 6.26 14.86 -10.49
N TYR A 283 6.70 14.48 -11.68
CA TYR A 283 6.63 15.31 -12.87
C TYR A 283 5.98 14.56 -14.02
N ILE A 284 5.33 15.30 -14.89
CA ILE A 284 4.77 14.80 -16.14
C ILE A 284 5.33 15.60 -17.31
N ASN A 285 5.76 14.87 -18.34
CA ASN A 285 6.18 15.43 -19.61
C ASN A 285 5.43 14.75 -20.75
N SER A 286 5.12 15.50 -21.80
CA SER A 286 4.49 14.98 -23.02
C SER A 286 4.81 15.94 -24.18
N PRO A 287 4.94 15.46 -25.42
CA PRO A 287 5.05 16.32 -26.61
C PRO A 287 3.89 17.29 -26.79
N TYR A 288 2.75 17.03 -26.13
CA TYR A 288 1.55 17.88 -26.17
C TYR A 288 1.50 18.91 -25.02
N LEU A 289 2.58 19.04 -24.25
CA LEU A 289 2.74 20.03 -23.19
C LEU A 289 3.88 20.99 -23.54
N ASP A 290 3.66 22.30 -23.36
CA ASP A 290 4.68 23.32 -23.66
C ASP A 290 5.95 23.17 -22.79
N LYS A 291 5.78 22.64 -21.58
CA LYS A 291 6.84 22.37 -20.62
C LYS A 291 6.47 21.19 -19.75
N GLU A 292 7.47 20.61 -19.10
CA GLU A 292 7.24 19.65 -18.03
C GLU A 292 6.49 20.32 -16.87
N PHE A 293 5.52 19.61 -16.31
CA PHE A 293 4.74 20.07 -15.15
C PHE A 293 5.08 19.24 -13.92
N LYS A 294 5.20 19.90 -12.77
CA LYS A 294 5.20 19.22 -11.47
C LYS A 294 3.79 18.74 -11.17
N LEU A 295 3.58 17.43 -11.24
CA LEU A 295 2.30 16.75 -11.05
C LEU A 295 1.91 16.73 -9.56
N PHE A 296 2.81 16.24 -8.71
CA PHE A 296 2.67 16.28 -7.25
C PHE A 296 3.97 16.81 -6.66
N SER A 297 3.89 17.71 -5.68
CA SER A 297 5.08 18.12 -4.94
C SER A 297 5.29 17.25 -3.72
N HIS A 298 6.54 17.15 -3.25
CA HIS A 298 6.94 16.40 -2.06
C HIS A 298 6.22 16.81 -0.76
N LYS A 299 5.47 17.93 -0.72
CA LYS A 299 4.63 18.35 0.42
C LYS A 299 3.16 17.95 0.29
N TRP A 300 2.79 17.28 -0.80
CA TRP A 300 1.41 16.92 -1.07
C TRP A 300 0.95 15.80 -0.16
N LYS A 301 -0.31 15.91 0.27
CA LYS A 301 -0.95 14.86 1.06
C LYS A 301 -1.18 13.64 0.19
N VAL A 302 -1.00 12.48 0.79
CA VAL A 302 -1.42 11.22 0.22
C VAL A 302 -2.94 11.20 -0.04
N ASP A 303 -3.38 10.43 -1.04
CA ASP A 303 -4.74 10.39 -1.62
C ASP A 303 -5.17 11.63 -2.41
N SER A 304 -4.25 12.56 -2.68
CA SER A 304 -4.52 13.70 -3.57
C SER A 304 -4.69 13.25 -5.02
N MET A 305 -5.58 13.92 -5.76
CA MET A 305 -5.80 13.71 -7.19
C MET A 305 -5.46 14.96 -8.01
N ARG A 306 -4.95 14.77 -9.22
CA ARG A 306 -4.59 15.83 -10.15
C ARG A 306 -4.97 15.42 -11.57
N THR A 307 -5.72 16.28 -12.26
CA THR A 307 -6.04 16.10 -13.67
C THR A 307 -5.14 17.00 -14.52
N VAL A 308 -4.53 16.41 -15.55
CA VAL A 308 -3.75 17.09 -16.58
C VAL A 308 -4.49 16.96 -17.89
N SER A 309 -4.78 18.09 -18.53
CA SER A 309 -5.46 18.16 -19.82
C SER A 309 -4.47 18.48 -20.92
N PHE A 310 -4.56 17.73 -22.02
CA PHE A 310 -3.77 17.84 -23.23
C PHE A 310 -4.73 18.24 -24.34
N ASN A 311 -4.58 19.44 -24.86
CA ASN A 311 -5.52 19.97 -25.86
C ASN A 311 -5.00 19.71 -27.27
N LYS A 312 -5.91 19.54 -28.23
CA LYS A 312 -5.56 19.39 -29.67
C LYS A 312 -4.59 18.23 -29.96
N VAL A 313 -4.77 17.10 -29.28
CA VAL A 313 -4.00 15.88 -29.55
C VAL A 313 -4.40 15.34 -30.93
N ASN A 314 -3.42 14.98 -31.74
CA ASN A 314 -3.68 14.49 -33.09
C ASN A 314 -4.17 13.04 -33.05
N ASN A 315 -5.33 12.78 -33.67
CA ASN A 315 -5.97 11.46 -33.69
C ASN A 315 -5.18 10.40 -34.49
N THR A 316 -4.29 10.85 -35.39
CA THR A 316 -3.48 9.97 -36.26
C THR A 316 -2.11 9.60 -35.68
N LYS A 317 -1.66 10.29 -34.62
CA LYS A 317 -0.39 10.02 -33.95
C LYS A 317 -0.64 9.36 -32.59
N GLU A 318 0.31 8.55 -32.17
CA GLU A 318 0.29 7.98 -30.83
C GLU A 318 0.40 9.10 -29.79
N PHE A 319 -0.48 9.05 -28.80
CA PHE A 319 -0.40 9.91 -27.63
C PHE A 319 0.59 9.30 -26.65
N ASN A 320 1.57 10.05 -26.14
CA ASN A 320 2.48 9.55 -25.13
C ASN A 320 2.75 10.57 -24.02
N PHE A 321 3.10 10.06 -22.86
CA PHE A 321 3.53 10.85 -21.72
C PHE A 321 4.53 10.06 -20.88
N THR A 322 5.39 10.79 -20.18
CA THR A 322 6.38 10.25 -19.25
C THR A 322 6.13 10.85 -17.88
N ILE A 323 6.05 9.98 -16.87
CA ILE A 323 6.10 10.35 -15.47
C ILE A 323 7.52 10.11 -14.97
N SER A 324 8.11 11.12 -14.35
CA SER A 324 9.40 11.03 -13.67
C SER A 324 9.26 11.48 -12.22
N TYR A 325 10.21 11.11 -11.38
CA TYR A 325 10.28 11.55 -9.99
C TYR A 325 11.67 12.04 -9.63
N SER A 326 11.74 12.91 -8.62
CA SER A 326 12.97 13.29 -7.95
C SER A 326 12.81 13.15 -6.43
N MET A 327 13.83 12.63 -5.76
CA MET A 327 13.86 12.54 -4.31
C MET A 327 14.17 13.90 -3.70
N MET A 328 13.41 14.32 -2.67
CA MET A 328 13.80 15.40 -1.75
C MET A 328 14.33 16.68 -2.43
N GLY A 329 13.71 17.13 -3.53
CA GLY A 329 14.11 18.35 -4.24
C GLY A 329 15.40 18.25 -5.07
N SER A 330 15.97 17.06 -5.24
CA SER A 330 17.08 16.82 -6.17
C SER A 330 16.73 17.25 -7.61
N LYS A 331 17.75 17.70 -8.35
CA LYS A 331 17.61 18.00 -9.78
C LYS A 331 17.56 16.74 -10.64
N ASP A 332 18.11 15.63 -10.13
CA ASP A 332 18.15 14.37 -10.83
C ASP A 332 16.77 13.73 -10.84
N LYS A 333 16.28 13.46 -12.05
CA LYS A 333 14.98 12.84 -12.28
C LYS A 333 15.15 11.44 -12.83
N VAL A 334 14.37 10.53 -12.28
CA VAL A 334 14.33 9.14 -12.71
C VAL A 334 12.98 8.88 -13.36
N ALA A 335 12.99 8.24 -14.53
CA ALA A 335 11.76 7.83 -15.20
C ALA A 335 11.03 6.76 -14.35
N TYR A 336 9.73 6.93 -14.18
CA TYR A 336 8.86 6.01 -13.44
C TYR A 336 7.84 5.31 -14.34
N MET A 337 7.26 6.04 -15.28
CA MET A 337 6.23 5.47 -16.16
C MET A 337 6.30 6.12 -17.53
N VAL A 338 6.16 5.32 -18.58
CA VAL A 338 5.92 5.81 -19.94
C VAL A 338 4.63 5.18 -20.43
N GLY A 339 3.62 6.02 -20.64
CA GLY A 339 2.34 5.61 -21.20
C GLY A 339 2.26 5.98 -22.68
N ILE A 340 1.73 5.06 -23.48
CA ILE A 340 1.40 5.27 -24.90
C ILE A 340 -0.07 4.90 -25.12
N GLY A 341 -0.88 5.89 -25.48
CA GLY A 341 -2.23 5.69 -25.98
C GLY A 341 -2.22 5.16 -27.41
N ASN A 342 -3.16 4.27 -27.71
CA ASN A 342 -3.38 3.81 -29.07
C ASN A 342 -3.72 4.97 -30.00
N GLN A 343 -3.50 4.76 -31.29
CA GLN A 343 -4.16 5.57 -32.31
C GLN A 343 -5.66 5.52 -32.05
N PHE A 344 -6.26 6.69 -31.89
CA PHE A 344 -7.68 6.84 -31.69
C PHE A 344 -8.33 6.69 -33.06
N ASN A 345 -8.59 5.44 -33.48
CA ASN A 345 -9.31 5.08 -34.72
C ASN A 345 -10.79 5.50 -34.62
N LEU A 346 -11.00 6.80 -34.49
CA LEU A 346 -12.29 7.45 -34.34
C LEU A 346 -12.82 7.78 -35.74
N ASN A 347 -13.30 6.75 -36.44
CA ASN A 347 -13.75 6.84 -37.83
C ASN A 347 -14.99 7.76 -38.04
N GLN A 348 -15.55 8.37 -36.98
CA GLN A 348 -16.77 9.20 -37.00
C GLN A 348 -16.61 10.56 -36.29
N THR A 349 -15.39 11.00 -35.98
CA THR A 349 -15.19 12.27 -35.26
C THR A 349 -14.96 13.46 -36.19
N LEU A 350 -15.62 14.57 -35.87
CA LEU A 350 -15.55 15.87 -36.56
C LEU A 350 -14.33 16.73 -36.15
N ASN A 351 -13.40 16.16 -35.39
CA ASN A 351 -12.32 16.93 -34.76
C ASN A 351 -11.18 17.27 -35.73
N GLU A 352 -11.42 18.22 -36.64
CA GLU A 352 -10.37 18.81 -37.50
C GLU A 352 -9.24 19.46 -36.67
N ARG A 353 -9.54 19.86 -35.43
CA ARG A 353 -8.61 20.53 -34.50
C ARG A 353 -7.91 19.57 -33.50
N GLY A 354 -8.15 18.25 -33.60
CA GLY A 354 -7.65 17.24 -32.65
C GLY A 354 -8.59 16.99 -31.45
N ILE A 355 -8.28 16.00 -30.63
CA ILE A 355 -9.04 15.61 -29.43
C ILE A 355 -8.42 16.18 -28.15
N ASP A 356 -9.24 16.42 -27.14
CA ASP A 356 -8.75 16.83 -25.83
C ASP A 356 -8.66 15.61 -24.93
N ILE A 357 -7.47 15.30 -24.43
CA ILE A 357 -7.22 14.19 -23.52
C ILE A 357 -7.09 14.73 -22.10
N SER A 358 -7.72 14.08 -21.14
CA SER A 358 -7.58 14.38 -19.72
C SER A 358 -7.17 13.14 -18.95
N LEU A 359 -6.01 13.19 -18.31
CA LEU A 359 -5.49 12.15 -17.44
C LEU A 359 -5.58 12.59 -15.98
N THR A 360 -6.25 11.80 -15.15
CA THR A 360 -6.32 12.03 -13.71
C THR A 360 -5.42 11.05 -12.98
N PHE A 361 -4.45 11.61 -12.29
CA PHE A 361 -3.47 10.88 -11.48
C PHE A 361 -3.88 10.95 -10.01
N LYS A 362 -3.61 9.88 -9.26
CA LYS A 362 -3.80 9.80 -7.82
C LYS A 362 -2.46 9.45 -7.17
N LEU A 363 -2.09 10.20 -6.13
CA LEU A 363 -1.02 9.82 -5.22
C LEU A 363 -1.60 8.85 -4.18
N ASN A 364 -1.32 7.56 -4.27
CA ASN A 364 -1.93 6.52 -3.43
C ASN A 364 -1.31 6.46 -2.01
N SER A 365 -1.92 5.69 -1.11
CA SER A 365 -1.49 5.46 0.29
C SER A 365 -0.06 4.93 0.47
N TYR A 366 0.62 4.52 -0.60
CA TYR A 366 2.01 4.08 -0.60
C TYR A 366 3.00 5.20 -1.00
N GLY A 367 2.48 6.36 -1.42
CA GLY A 367 3.27 7.46 -1.97
C GLY A 367 3.64 7.29 -3.43
N LEU A 368 2.89 6.47 -4.16
CA LEU A 368 3.11 6.17 -5.59
C LEU A 368 2.02 6.82 -6.45
N VAL A 369 2.38 7.19 -7.68
CA VAL A 369 1.43 7.76 -8.63
C VAL A 369 0.77 6.67 -9.46
N ASP A 370 -0.55 6.60 -9.35
CA ASP A 370 -1.42 5.77 -10.17
C ASP A 370 -2.25 6.63 -11.11
N ILE A 371 -2.66 6.05 -12.24
CA ILE A 371 -3.60 6.69 -13.16
C ILE A 371 -5.00 6.22 -12.77
N SER A 372 -5.81 7.15 -12.25
CA SER A 372 -7.17 6.85 -11.78
C SER A 372 -8.20 6.95 -12.90
N LYS A 373 -7.99 7.84 -13.87
CA LYS A 373 -8.96 8.11 -14.94
C LYS A 373 -8.26 8.59 -16.20
N SER A 374 -8.71 8.11 -17.35
CA SER A 374 -8.28 8.55 -18.68
C SER A 374 -9.52 8.82 -19.52
N GLU A 375 -9.68 10.08 -19.94
CA GLU A 375 -10.83 10.54 -20.72
C GLU A 375 -10.37 11.27 -21.97
N MET A 376 -11.07 11.06 -23.07
CA MET A 376 -10.97 11.89 -24.26
C MET A 376 -12.28 12.63 -24.46
N LYS A 377 -12.19 13.87 -24.91
CA LYS A 377 -13.32 14.67 -25.36
C LYS A 377 -13.19 14.92 -26.86
N TYR A 378 -14.26 14.64 -27.59
CA TYR A 378 -14.30 14.78 -29.03
C TYR A 378 -15.69 15.17 -29.50
N THR A 379 -15.79 15.75 -30.68
CA THR A 379 -17.06 16.02 -31.35
C THR A 379 -17.33 14.89 -32.35
N ALA A 380 -18.51 14.28 -32.27
CA ALA A 380 -18.96 13.25 -33.19
C ALA A 380 -20.37 13.56 -33.71
N TRP A 381 -20.69 13.01 -34.88
CA TRP A 381 -22.05 13.00 -35.37
C TRP A 381 -22.90 12.06 -34.50
N THR A 382 -24.07 12.54 -34.10
CA THR A 382 -25.07 11.75 -33.39
C THR A 382 -26.45 12.06 -33.92
N ASN A 383 -27.38 11.13 -33.75
CA ASN A 383 -28.76 11.32 -34.15
C ASN A 383 -29.47 12.13 -33.06
N CYS A 384 -29.90 13.33 -33.43
CA CYS A 384 -30.60 14.27 -32.58
C CYS A 384 -32.08 14.23 -32.94
N THR A 385 -32.94 14.19 -31.93
CA THR A 385 -34.40 14.18 -32.10
C THR A 385 -34.95 15.57 -31.84
N GLU A 386 -35.63 16.11 -32.84
CA GLU A 386 -36.46 17.30 -32.73
C GLU A 386 -37.92 16.88 -32.68
N LYS A 387 -38.68 17.45 -31.75
CA LYS A 387 -40.14 17.25 -31.70
C LYS A 387 -40.80 18.45 -32.35
N LYS A 388 -41.28 18.26 -33.57
CA LYS A 388 -42.13 19.23 -34.25
C LYS A 388 -43.59 18.89 -33.97
N TYR A 389 -44.44 19.90 -33.90
CA TYR A 389 -45.88 19.67 -33.83
C TYR A 389 -46.56 20.32 -35.02
N LYS A 390 -47.57 19.63 -35.56
CA LYS A 390 -48.48 20.16 -36.57
C LYS A 390 -49.84 20.37 -35.91
N VAL A 391 -50.39 21.58 -36.03
CA VAL A 391 -51.75 21.87 -35.57
C VAL A 391 -52.69 21.66 -36.75
N ILE A 392 -53.58 20.68 -36.63
CA ILE A 392 -54.61 20.38 -37.63
C ILE A 392 -55.95 20.84 -37.07
N ASN A 393 -56.60 21.77 -37.76
CA ASN A 393 -57.94 22.20 -37.42
C ASN A 393 -58.95 21.20 -38.01
N VAL A 394 -59.66 20.49 -37.14
CA VAL A 394 -60.72 19.54 -37.54
C VAL A 394 -62.06 20.19 -37.24
N THR A 395 -62.90 20.34 -38.26
CA THR A 395 -64.29 20.81 -38.12
C THR A 395 -65.24 19.62 -38.11
N GLU A 396 -65.96 19.41 -37.01
CA GLU A 396 -67.09 18.47 -36.94
C GLU A 396 -68.42 19.23 -36.94
N GLU A 397 -69.34 18.92 -37.88
CA GLU A 397 -70.71 19.45 -37.88
C GLU A 397 -71.57 18.64 -36.88
N VAL A 398 -72.15 19.30 -35.87
CA VAL A 398 -73.15 18.71 -34.96
C VAL A 398 -74.54 19.20 -35.40
N ASN A 399 -75.44 18.27 -35.75
CA ASN A 399 -76.84 18.59 -36.10
C ASN A 399 -77.76 18.37 -34.89
N GLU A 400 -78.44 19.42 -34.42
CA GLU A 400 -79.65 19.29 -33.59
C GLU A 400 -80.90 19.32 -34.50
N THR A 401 -81.82 18.39 -34.26
CA THR A 401 -83.04 18.16 -35.05
C THR A 401 -84.27 18.83 -34.43
N GLU A 402 -85.12 19.47 -35.23
CA GLU A 402 -86.59 19.41 -35.07
C GLU A 402 -87.37 19.86 -36.35
N ASN A 403 -88.22 18.95 -36.85
CA ASN A 403 -89.50 19.05 -37.62
C ASN A 403 -89.76 20.25 -38.57
N ASN A 404 -90.24 20.15 -39.82
CA ASN A 404 -91.18 19.19 -40.41
C ASN A 404 -91.25 19.32 -41.96
N SER A 405 -91.67 18.21 -42.60
CA SER A 405 -92.32 18.01 -43.92
C SER A 405 -91.57 18.16 -45.25
N THR A 406 -91.47 16.99 -45.93
CA THR A 406 -91.51 16.68 -47.38
C THR A 406 -90.42 17.29 -48.27
N GLU A 407 -89.56 16.56 -49.00
CA GLU A 407 -89.69 15.33 -49.78
C GLU A 407 -88.29 14.78 -50.18
N ASN A 408 -88.19 13.44 -50.31
CA ASN A 408 -87.26 12.60 -51.11
C ASN A 408 -85.75 12.93 -51.27
N ILE A 409 -84.91 12.00 -50.79
CA ILE A 409 -83.45 11.86 -50.96
C ILE A 409 -83.16 10.99 -52.22
N PRO A 410 -82.10 11.25 -53.03
CA PRO A 410 -80.85 10.49 -52.88
C PRO A 410 -79.54 11.33 -52.90
N LYS A 411 -78.77 11.16 -51.82
CA LYS A 411 -77.31 11.15 -51.62
C LYS A 411 -76.42 11.96 -52.58
N THR A 412 -75.81 13.02 -52.04
CA THR A 412 -74.65 13.74 -52.60
C THR A 412 -73.38 13.33 -51.85
N GLU A 413 -72.33 12.94 -52.57
CA GLU A 413 -70.96 12.86 -52.04
C GLU A 413 -70.50 14.27 -51.65
N LYS A 414 -70.10 14.45 -50.39
CA LYS A 414 -69.49 15.69 -49.88
C LYS A 414 -67.96 15.56 -50.04
N GLU A 415 -67.37 16.33 -50.94
CA GLU A 415 -65.94 16.67 -50.89
C GLU A 415 -65.70 17.64 -49.73
N SER A 416 -64.78 17.27 -48.84
CA SER A 416 -64.28 18.14 -47.77
C SER A 416 -63.04 18.84 -48.27
N ILE A 417 -63.07 20.17 -48.34
CA ILE A 417 -61.89 21.00 -48.62
C ILE A 417 -61.05 21.02 -47.34
N LYS A 418 -59.84 20.46 -47.41
CA LYS A 418 -58.79 20.66 -46.39
C LYS A 418 -57.94 21.85 -46.84
N GLU A 419 -58.02 22.97 -46.13
CA GLU A 419 -56.96 23.97 -46.18
C GLU A 419 -55.86 23.59 -45.19
N GLU A 420 -54.68 23.26 -45.71
CA GLU A 420 -53.47 23.11 -44.91
C GLU A 420 -52.80 24.47 -44.76
N ILE A 421 -52.66 24.94 -43.52
CA ILE A 421 -51.80 26.08 -43.18
C ILE A 421 -50.64 25.51 -42.37
N GLU A 422 -49.43 25.60 -42.93
CA GLU A 422 -48.19 25.19 -42.29
C GLU A 422 -47.62 26.39 -41.51
N ILE A 423 -47.53 26.27 -40.19
CA ILE A 423 -46.89 27.26 -39.32
C ILE A 423 -45.71 26.56 -38.64
N GLU A 424 -44.49 26.93 -38.99
CA GLU A 424 -43.25 26.44 -38.36
C GLU A 424 -42.86 27.31 -37.17
N GLU A 425 -42.78 26.75 -35.96
CA GLU A 425 -41.90 27.24 -34.88
C GLU A 425 -41.29 26.06 -34.09
N GLU A 426 -39.98 26.19 -33.79
CA GLU A 426 -39.03 25.13 -33.40
C GLU A 426 -38.99 24.90 -31.87
N ILE A 427 -38.95 23.64 -31.39
CA ILE A 427 -38.60 23.30 -29.99
C ILE A 427 -37.39 22.36 -29.98
N ILE A 428 -36.28 22.82 -29.39
CA ILE A 428 -35.05 22.05 -29.21
C ILE A 428 -35.00 21.44 -27.80
N GLU A 429 -35.10 20.12 -27.69
CA GLU A 429 -34.69 19.33 -26.51
C GLU A 429 -33.36 18.63 -26.86
N ASN A 430 -32.24 18.73 -26.15
CA ASN A 430 -32.07 18.42 -24.73
C ASN A 430 -30.69 18.85 -24.17
N GLY A 431 -30.68 19.48 -23.00
CA GLY A 431 -29.45 19.78 -22.24
C GLY A 431 -29.61 20.63 -20.97
N LYS A 432 -30.45 20.20 -20.01
CA LYS A 432 -30.70 20.81 -18.67
C LYS A 432 -31.14 22.27 -18.66
N GLU A 433 -32.44 22.49 -18.83
CA GLU A 433 -33.18 23.49 -18.07
C GLU A 433 -34.63 23.02 -17.90
N LYS A 434 -35.22 23.27 -16.73
CA LYS A 434 -36.60 22.89 -16.40
C LYS A 434 -37.56 23.61 -17.35
N ILE A 435 -38.34 22.87 -18.12
CA ILE A 435 -39.46 23.43 -18.89
C ILE A 435 -40.67 23.56 -17.95
N ASN A 436 -41.21 24.78 -17.83
CA ASN A 436 -42.52 25.05 -17.27
C ASN A 436 -43.57 24.52 -18.27
N GLU A 437 -44.38 23.55 -17.87
CA GLU A 437 -45.59 23.12 -18.61
C GLU A 437 -46.73 24.16 -18.54
N GLU A 438 -46.43 25.46 -18.64
CA GLU A 438 -47.46 26.50 -18.59
C GLU A 438 -47.81 27.03 -19.98
N ARG A 439 -49.01 26.63 -20.40
CA ARG A 439 -49.96 27.33 -21.28
C ARG A 439 -49.57 27.50 -22.76
N ILE A 440 -50.03 26.55 -23.57
CA ILE A 440 -50.59 26.89 -24.87
C ILE A 440 -52.06 27.31 -24.63
N GLU A 441 -52.29 28.58 -24.31
CA GLU A 441 -53.64 29.16 -24.37
C GLU A 441 -53.99 29.40 -25.84
N ILE A 442 -54.73 28.47 -26.45
CA ILE A 442 -55.40 28.71 -27.72
C ILE A 442 -56.48 29.76 -27.46
N LYS A 443 -56.29 30.99 -27.96
CA LYS A 443 -57.36 31.97 -28.01
C LYS A 443 -58.38 31.52 -29.03
N GLU A 444 -59.61 31.22 -28.60
CA GLU A 444 -60.77 31.18 -29.49
C GLU A 444 -60.98 32.59 -30.02
N GLU A 445 -60.58 32.87 -31.27
CA GLU A 445 -61.02 34.07 -31.97
C GLU A 445 -62.44 33.85 -32.48
N GLU A 446 -63.41 34.51 -31.84
CA GLU A 446 -64.74 34.70 -32.42
C GLU A 446 -64.63 35.65 -33.62
N ILE A 447 -64.79 35.12 -34.83
CA ILE A 447 -64.94 35.93 -36.04
C ILE A 447 -66.32 36.61 -35.99
N ASN A 448 -66.36 37.86 -35.57
CA ASN A 448 -67.54 38.72 -35.73
C ASN A 448 -67.57 39.29 -37.15
N ASN A 449 -68.44 38.74 -38.01
CA ASN A 449 -68.81 39.37 -39.27
C ASN A 449 -69.89 40.43 -39.00
N ASN A 450 -69.57 41.69 -39.28
CA ASN A 450 -70.56 42.78 -39.30
C ASN A 450 -71.03 43.07 -40.73
N GLU A 451 -72.35 43.20 -40.86
CA GLU A 451 -73.16 43.77 -41.95
C GLU A 451 -73.30 42.86 -43.20
N THR A 452 -74.48 42.41 -43.64
CA THR A 452 -75.80 43.06 -43.77
C THR A 452 -76.98 42.09 -43.65
N GLU A 453 -78.16 42.64 -43.33
CA GLU A 453 -79.48 42.00 -43.20
C GLU A 453 -79.80 40.90 -44.24
N ASN A 454 -80.05 39.68 -43.75
CA ASN A 454 -81.27 38.91 -44.02
C ASN A 454 -81.29 37.66 -43.14
N HIS A 455 -82.47 37.32 -42.61
CA HIS A 455 -82.70 36.14 -41.78
C HIS A 455 -82.15 34.85 -42.44
N ASN A 456 -81.19 34.18 -41.77
CA ASN A 456 -81.22 32.73 -41.48
C ASN A 456 -79.95 32.28 -40.72
N GLU A 457 -80.19 31.56 -39.63
CA GLU A 457 -79.33 30.59 -38.91
C GLU A 457 -77.82 30.89 -38.75
N THR A 458 -77.42 31.31 -37.54
CA THR A 458 -76.03 31.21 -37.06
C THR A 458 -75.61 29.75 -36.89
N LYS A 459 -74.87 29.21 -37.86
CA LYS A 459 -74.07 27.99 -37.66
C LYS A 459 -72.83 28.33 -36.84
N LYS A 460 -72.73 27.81 -35.61
CA LYS A 460 -71.48 27.82 -34.83
C LYS A 460 -70.60 26.66 -35.27
N THR A 461 -69.58 26.93 -36.07
CA THR A 461 -68.50 25.97 -36.38
C THR A 461 -67.55 25.94 -35.19
N LYS A 462 -67.48 24.82 -34.47
CA LYS A 462 -66.51 24.63 -33.40
C LYS A 462 -65.21 24.10 -34.01
N ILE A 463 -64.17 24.94 -34.03
CA ILE A 463 -62.84 24.53 -34.47
C ILE A 463 -62.09 24.03 -33.24
N THR A 464 -61.83 22.73 -33.17
CA THR A 464 -60.93 22.17 -32.14
C THR A 464 -59.56 21.92 -32.77
N PRO A 465 -58.49 22.61 -32.32
CA PRO A 465 -57.16 22.35 -32.81
C PRO A 465 -56.68 21.01 -32.25
N LYS A 466 -56.26 20.11 -33.14
CA LYS A 466 -55.61 18.85 -32.76
C LYS A 466 -54.12 18.99 -33.02
N VAL A 467 -53.32 18.83 -31.96
CA VAL A 467 -51.86 18.87 -32.06
C VAL A 467 -51.35 17.45 -32.28
N GLU A 468 -50.72 17.21 -33.43
CA GLU A 468 -50.01 15.95 -33.71
C GLU A 468 -48.51 16.18 -33.61
N TRP A 469 -47.81 15.30 -32.90
CA TRP A 469 -46.37 15.39 -32.66
C TRP A 469 -45.63 14.48 -33.64
N GLU A 470 -44.63 15.02 -34.32
CA GLU A 470 -43.75 14.29 -35.21
C GLU A 470 -42.30 14.37 -34.69
N GLU A 471 -41.67 13.20 -34.55
CA GLU A 471 -40.26 13.11 -34.16
C GLU A 471 -39.37 13.10 -35.41
N HIS A 472 -38.63 14.18 -35.60
CA HIS A 472 -37.64 14.29 -36.67
C HIS A 472 -36.26 13.92 -36.14
N ILE A 473 -35.67 12.87 -36.71
CA ILE A 473 -34.30 12.46 -36.42
C ILE A 473 -33.37 13.07 -37.48
N PHE A 474 -32.38 13.85 -37.06
CA PHE A 474 -31.36 14.43 -37.93
C PHE A 474 -29.96 14.24 -37.34
N GLU A 475 -28.91 14.26 -38.18
CA GLU A 475 -27.53 14.18 -37.70
C GLU A 475 -27.08 15.55 -37.18
N CYS A 476 -26.62 15.60 -35.93
CA CYS A 476 -26.06 16.81 -35.33
C CYS A 476 -24.72 16.55 -34.63
N ALA A 477 -23.87 17.58 -34.58
CA ALA A 477 -22.53 17.48 -33.98
C ALA A 477 -22.60 17.67 -32.47
N LYS A 478 -22.14 16.68 -31.69
CA LYS A 478 -22.18 16.72 -30.22
C LYS A 478 -20.83 16.44 -29.60
N ASN A 479 -20.53 17.14 -28.51
CA ASN A 479 -19.35 16.88 -27.68
C ASN A 479 -19.58 15.65 -26.81
N GLU A 480 -18.82 14.60 -27.10
CA GLU A 480 -18.81 13.34 -26.37
C GLU A 480 -17.57 13.25 -25.47
N THR A 481 -17.71 12.50 -24.39
CA THR A 481 -16.58 12.15 -23.51
C THR A 481 -16.54 10.64 -23.36
N SER A 482 -15.42 10.03 -23.74
CA SER A 482 -15.24 8.58 -23.59
C SER A 482 -14.00 8.26 -22.78
N ARG A 483 -14.02 7.11 -22.11
CA ARG A 483 -12.81 6.56 -21.48
C ARG A 483 -11.98 5.84 -22.52
N PHE A 484 -10.67 5.90 -22.38
CA PHE A 484 -9.76 5.17 -23.26
C PHE A 484 -8.65 4.49 -22.47
N ASN A 485 -8.11 3.44 -23.08
CA ASN A 485 -6.98 2.69 -22.52
C ASN A 485 -5.68 3.14 -23.18
N PHE A 486 -4.60 3.09 -22.42
CA PHE A 486 -3.24 3.28 -22.89
C PHE A 486 -2.41 2.06 -22.46
N PHE A 487 -1.36 1.79 -23.22
CA PHE A 487 -0.35 0.82 -22.85
C PHE A 487 0.73 1.49 -22.02
N ILE A 488 1.13 0.86 -20.93
CA ILE A 488 2.32 1.27 -20.20
C ILE A 488 3.50 0.54 -20.86
N LEU A 489 4.35 1.27 -21.56
CA LEU A 489 5.54 0.69 -22.20
C LEU A 489 6.69 0.50 -21.23
N TYR A 490 6.84 1.46 -20.32
CA TYR A 490 7.85 1.42 -19.29
C TYR A 490 7.21 1.67 -17.94
N HIS A 491 7.51 0.77 -17.04
CA HIS A 491 7.40 0.89 -15.60
C HIS A 491 8.60 0.07 -15.12
N PRO A 492 9.37 0.53 -14.12
CA PRO A 492 10.57 -0.15 -13.63
C PRO A 492 10.36 -1.65 -13.33
N LEU A 493 9.10 -2.06 -13.19
CA LEU A 493 8.70 -3.40 -12.80
C LEU A 493 7.74 -4.10 -13.78
N ILE A 494 7.50 -3.59 -15.00
CA ILE A 494 6.71 -4.32 -16.02
C ILE A 494 7.27 -5.73 -16.27
N SER A 495 8.60 -5.88 -16.24
CA SER A 495 9.29 -7.17 -16.35
C SER A 495 9.02 -8.12 -15.18
N PHE A 496 8.52 -7.63 -14.05
CA PHE A 496 8.17 -8.44 -12.86
C PHE A 496 6.71 -8.90 -12.83
N MET A 497 5.80 -8.29 -13.60
CA MET A 497 4.35 -8.33 -13.29
C MET A 497 3.59 -9.62 -13.63
N SER A 498 4.09 -10.53 -14.46
CA SER A 498 3.34 -11.78 -14.75
C SER A 498 4.17 -13.05 -14.58
N ARG A 499 5.15 -13.28 -15.46
CA ARG A 499 5.93 -14.53 -15.44
C ARG A 499 6.81 -14.68 -14.19
N ASN A 500 7.45 -13.59 -13.77
CA ASN A 500 8.33 -13.61 -12.60
C ASN A 500 7.54 -13.65 -11.28
N TYR A 501 6.42 -12.94 -11.18
CA TYR A 501 5.56 -12.99 -9.99
C TYR A 501 5.04 -14.41 -9.71
N GLN A 502 4.53 -15.10 -10.74
CA GLN A 502 4.03 -16.46 -10.58
C GLN A 502 5.14 -17.44 -10.20
N ARG A 503 6.31 -17.34 -10.84
CA ARG A 503 7.50 -18.10 -10.47
C ARG A 503 7.93 -17.83 -9.02
N SER A 504 7.96 -16.57 -8.59
CA SER A 504 8.28 -16.21 -7.20
C SER A 504 7.27 -16.81 -6.22
N LYS A 505 5.99 -16.85 -6.57
CA LYS A 505 4.94 -17.49 -5.76
C LYS A 505 5.15 -19.00 -5.64
N GLU A 506 5.52 -19.67 -6.72
CA GLU A 506 5.84 -21.10 -6.73
C GLU A 506 7.08 -21.42 -5.89
N ILE A 507 8.15 -20.63 -6.04
CA ILE A 507 9.38 -20.76 -5.23
C ILE A 507 9.07 -20.54 -3.75
N LEU A 508 8.29 -19.52 -3.40
CA LEU A 508 7.90 -19.26 -2.02
C LEU A 508 7.05 -20.38 -1.44
N LYS A 509 6.12 -20.95 -2.22
CA LYS A 509 5.34 -22.11 -1.80
C LYS A 509 6.26 -23.31 -1.54
N TRP A 510 7.20 -23.57 -2.44
CA TRP A 510 8.16 -24.65 -2.27
C TRP A 510 9.01 -24.49 -0.99
N PHE A 511 9.50 -23.28 -0.70
CA PHE A 511 10.16 -23.00 0.59
C PHE A 511 9.22 -23.18 1.79
N ASP A 512 7.96 -22.75 1.69
CA ASP A 512 6.97 -22.93 2.76
C ASP A 512 6.68 -24.42 3.03
N ASP A 513 6.54 -25.23 1.97
CA ASP A 513 6.31 -26.68 2.06
C ASP A 513 7.53 -27.40 2.67
N ILE A 514 8.74 -26.96 2.33
CA ILE A 514 9.99 -27.45 2.93
C ILE A 514 10.08 -27.08 4.42
N ASP A 515 9.87 -25.81 4.76
CA ASP A 515 9.90 -25.34 6.15
C ASP A 515 8.87 -26.08 7.02
N GLU A 516 7.67 -26.35 6.48
CA GLU A 516 6.63 -27.10 7.18
C GLU A 516 7.01 -28.58 7.36
N SER A 517 7.62 -29.19 6.35
CA SER A 517 8.13 -30.57 6.44
C SER A 517 9.23 -30.70 7.50
N PHE A 518 10.22 -29.79 7.49
CA PHE A 518 11.27 -29.74 8.52
C PHE A 518 10.71 -29.52 9.92
N LYS A 519 9.68 -28.68 10.05
CA LYS A 519 9.00 -28.46 11.32
C LYS A 519 8.32 -29.72 11.82
N GLN A 520 7.57 -30.42 10.95
CA GLN A 520 6.89 -31.67 11.31
C GLN A 520 7.88 -32.77 11.73
N ILE A 521 8.97 -32.94 10.98
CA ILE A 521 10.02 -33.91 11.31
C ILE A 521 10.67 -33.54 12.65
N GLY A 522 11.00 -32.26 12.87
CA GLY A 522 11.55 -31.79 14.14
C GLY A 522 10.61 -32.03 15.33
N GLU A 523 9.30 -31.78 15.17
CA GLU A 523 8.28 -32.08 16.19
C GLU A 523 8.18 -33.59 16.47
N MET A 524 8.22 -34.43 15.42
CA MET A 524 8.21 -35.90 15.56
C MET A 524 9.44 -36.41 16.31
N ILE A 525 10.64 -35.92 15.97
CA ILE A 525 11.90 -36.30 16.63
C ILE A 525 11.87 -35.88 18.11
N ASN A 526 11.47 -34.64 18.40
CA ASN A 526 11.37 -34.16 19.79
C ASN A 526 10.37 -34.98 20.61
N ASN A 527 9.22 -35.32 20.04
CA ASN A 527 8.23 -36.17 20.71
C ASN A 527 8.75 -37.60 20.95
N PHE A 528 9.44 -38.16 19.96
CA PHE A 528 10.04 -39.49 20.05
C PHE A 528 11.14 -39.52 21.11
N GLU A 529 12.04 -38.54 21.11
CA GLU A 529 13.10 -38.40 22.12
C GLU A 529 12.52 -38.22 23.53
N SER A 530 11.51 -37.37 23.71
CA SER A 530 10.82 -37.21 24.99
C SER A 530 10.18 -38.52 25.46
N THR A 531 9.61 -39.30 24.53
CA THR A 531 9.00 -40.60 24.83
C THR A 531 10.06 -41.61 25.27
N LEU A 532 11.22 -41.64 24.59
CA LEU A 532 12.36 -42.49 24.97
C LEU A 532 12.83 -42.20 26.40
N TYR A 533 13.02 -40.93 26.76
CA TYR A 533 13.43 -40.57 28.13
C TYR A 533 12.39 -40.97 29.18
N SER A 534 11.10 -40.73 28.90
CA SER A 534 10.01 -41.11 29.80
C SER A 534 9.95 -42.63 30.01
N LEU A 535 10.02 -43.41 28.92
CA LEU A 535 9.99 -44.87 28.98
C LEU A 535 11.23 -45.45 29.66
N LYS A 536 12.42 -44.88 29.40
CA LYS A 536 13.66 -45.30 30.07
C LYS A 536 13.53 -45.17 31.58
N LYS A 537 13.02 -44.03 32.04
CA LYS A 537 12.77 -43.79 33.46
C LYS A 537 11.78 -44.79 34.02
N GLU A 538 10.66 -45.00 33.32
CA GLU A 538 9.63 -45.94 33.74
C GLU A 538 10.13 -47.38 33.84
N VAL A 539 10.89 -47.86 32.85
CA VAL A 539 11.48 -49.22 32.86
C VAL A 539 12.44 -49.41 34.04
N ILE A 540 13.24 -48.39 34.37
CA ILE A 540 14.18 -48.43 35.51
C ILE A 540 13.40 -48.51 36.83
N GLU A 541 12.41 -47.63 37.01
CA GLU A 541 11.64 -47.48 38.24
C GLU A 541 10.60 -48.59 38.46
N ASN A 542 10.21 -49.34 37.42
CA ASN A 542 9.18 -50.36 37.51
C ASN A 542 9.66 -51.62 38.27
N GLU A 543 9.40 -51.71 39.57
CA GLU A 543 9.80 -52.84 40.42
C GLU A 543 9.17 -54.19 40.03
N SER A 544 8.05 -54.18 39.31
CA SER A 544 7.31 -55.39 38.90
C SER A 544 7.87 -56.07 37.66
N LEU A 545 8.79 -55.42 36.94
CA LEU A 545 9.37 -55.95 35.71
C LEU A 545 10.56 -56.88 36.01
N GLU A 546 10.59 -58.06 35.40
CA GLU A 546 11.73 -58.99 35.53
C GLU A 546 13.03 -58.36 35.02
N ASN A 547 14.15 -58.64 35.70
CA ASN A 547 15.46 -58.06 35.36
C ASN A 547 15.88 -58.32 33.92
N GLU A 548 15.63 -59.52 33.37
CA GLU A 548 15.94 -59.87 31.98
C GLU A 548 15.14 -59.01 30.99
N LYS A 549 13.85 -58.76 31.29
CA LYS A 549 12.99 -57.89 30.48
C LYS A 549 13.36 -56.42 30.59
N LYS A 550 13.80 -55.96 31.78
CA LYS A 550 14.34 -54.61 31.96
C LYS A 550 15.57 -54.39 31.08
N GLU A 551 16.53 -55.32 31.10
CA GLU A 551 17.73 -55.24 30.28
C GLU A 551 17.38 -55.24 28.77
N GLU A 552 16.44 -56.09 28.35
CA GLU A 552 15.95 -56.13 26.97
C GLU A 552 15.38 -54.78 26.52
N PHE A 553 14.48 -54.18 27.31
CA PHE A 553 13.85 -52.90 26.98
C PHE A 553 14.85 -51.74 27.03
N LEU A 554 15.72 -51.70 28.03
CA LEU A 554 16.76 -50.67 28.12
C LEU A 554 17.71 -50.73 26.93
N LYS A 555 18.08 -51.93 26.46
CA LYS A 555 18.90 -52.08 25.25
C LYS A 555 18.19 -51.51 24.03
N LYS A 556 16.92 -51.90 23.79
CA LYS A 556 16.11 -51.39 22.66
C LYS A 556 15.96 -49.88 22.69
N ILE A 557 15.73 -49.30 23.87
CA ILE A 557 15.62 -47.84 24.07
C ILE A 557 16.94 -47.16 23.77
N ASN A 558 18.06 -47.65 24.31
CA ASN A 558 19.39 -47.07 24.09
C ASN A 558 19.78 -47.10 22.61
N GLU A 559 19.48 -48.18 21.89
CA GLU A 559 19.70 -48.27 20.43
C GLU A 559 18.94 -47.18 19.65
N GLN A 560 17.75 -46.78 20.11
CA GLN A 560 17.01 -45.67 19.49
C GLN A 560 17.58 -44.31 19.89
N GLN A 561 18.09 -44.16 21.12
CA GLN A 561 18.78 -42.94 21.54
C GLN A 561 20.06 -42.71 20.73
N GLU A 562 20.90 -43.74 20.60
CA GLU A 562 22.11 -43.68 19.77
C GLU A 562 21.78 -43.32 18.32
N PHE A 563 20.70 -43.88 17.75
CA PHE A 563 20.25 -43.50 16.41
C PHE A 563 19.98 -42.00 16.27
N LEU A 564 19.30 -41.38 17.24
CA LEU A 564 19.04 -39.94 17.22
C LEU A 564 20.30 -39.10 17.44
N GLU A 565 21.28 -39.62 18.18
CA GLU A 565 22.56 -38.93 18.43
C GLU A 565 23.45 -38.90 17.17
N PHE A 566 23.40 -39.94 16.34
CA PHE A 566 24.27 -40.07 15.16
C PHE A 566 23.65 -39.58 13.85
N ASN A 567 22.34 -39.31 13.81
CA ASN A 567 21.68 -38.85 12.60
C ASN A 567 21.10 -37.45 12.79
N THR A 568 21.36 -36.56 11.84
CA THR A 568 20.71 -35.25 11.80
C THR A 568 19.33 -35.35 11.15
N ILE A 569 18.52 -34.29 11.27
CA ILE A 569 17.20 -34.22 10.62
C ILE A 569 17.30 -34.46 9.11
N ASP A 570 18.42 -34.06 8.49
CA ASP A 570 18.66 -34.24 7.06
C ASP A 570 19.00 -35.70 6.68
N ASP A 571 19.44 -36.51 7.64
CA ASP A 571 19.90 -37.89 7.42
C ASP A 571 18.79 -38.93 7.64
N ILE A 572 17.68 -38.55 8.29
CA ILE A 572 16.63 -39.48 8.73
C ILE A 572 15.57 -39.67 7.63
N GLU A 573 15.51 -40.86 7.06
CA GLU A 573 14.39 -41.26 6.20
C GLU A 573 13.13 -41.58 7.02
N LEU A 574 11.96 -41.11 6.55
CA LEU A 574 10.68 -41.27 7.25
C LEU A 574 10.32 -42.75 7.51
N ASP A 575 10.65 -43.64 6.57
CA ASP A 575 10.40 -45.08 6.70
C ASP A 575 11.26 -45.72 7.79
N GLU A 576 12.52 -45.29 7.93
CA GLU A 576 13.39 -45.75 9.01
C GLU A 576 12.88 -45.25 10.36
N PHE A 577 12.50 -43.96 10.45
CA PHE A 577 11.94 -43.39 11.66
C PHE A 577 10.66 -44.11 12.11
N THR A 578 9.78 -44.47 11.15
CA THR A 578 8.54 -45.20 11.44
C THR A 578 8.81 -46.58 12.02
N LYS A 579 9.75 -47.34 11.46
CA LYS A 579 10.14 -48.66 11.99
C LYS A 579 10.69 -48.56 13.42
N ARG A 580 11.44 -47.50 13.71
CA ARG A 580 12.00 -47.26 15.05
C ARG A 580 10.93 -46.85 16.05
N ALA A 581 9.95 -46.04 15.61
CA ALA A 581 8.78 -45.70 16.40
C ALA A 581 7.96 -46.95 16.78
N GLU A 582 7.84 -47.94 15.90
CA GLU A 582 7.17 -49.22 16.20
C GLU A 582 7.84 -50.01 17.31
N VAL A 583 9.18 -49.98 17.41
CA VAL A 583 9.91 -50.64 18.52
C VAL A 583 9.50 -50.04 19.86
N ILE A 584 9.44 -48.72 19.95
CA ILE A 584 9.06 -48.00 21.18
C ILE A 584 7.58 -48.19 21.50
N LYS A 585 6.75 -48.22 20.47
CA LYS A 585 5.33 -48.54 20.60
C LYS A 585 5.13 -49.93 21.22
N SER A 586 5.90 -50.94 20.81
CA SER A 586 5.82 -52.29 21.39
C SER A 586 6.18 -52.36 22.88
N ILE A 587 7.14 -51.55 23.33
CA ILE A 587 7.51 -51.45 24.75
C ILE A 587 6.40 -50.75 25.54
N THR A 588 5.84 -49.68 24.96
CA THR A 588 4.73 -48.93 25.57
C THR A 588 3.48 -49.80 25.70
N GLU A 589 3.16 -50.60 24.68
CA GLU A 589 2.06 -51.58 24.68
C GLU A 589 2.22 -52.61 25.80
N PHE A 590 3.44 -53.08 26.04
CA PHE A 590 3.73 -54.04 27.10
C PHE A 590 3.56 -53.44 28.50
N LEU A 591 4.05 -52.21 28.71
CA LEU A 591 3.99 -51.54 30.00
C LEU A 591 2.57 -51.04 30.32
N HIS A 592 1.82 -50.63 29.29
CA HIS A 592 0.50 -50.00 29.42
C HIS A 592 -0.57 -50.67 28.51
N PRO A 593 -0.90 -51.94 28.74
CA PRO A 593 -1.87 -52.65 27.89
C PRO A 593 -3.26 -51.99 27.92
N GLU A 594 -3.66 -51.42 29.07
CA GLU A 594 -4.96 -50.77 29.25
C GLU A 594 -5.11 -49.44 28.48
N LEU A 595 -4.01 -48.67 28.32
CA LEU A 595 -4.02 -47.45 27.52
C LEU A 595 -4.24 -47.79 26.04
N TYR A 596 -3.70 -48.92 25.60
CA TYR A 596 -3.78 -49.34 24.22
C TYR A 596 -5.16 -49.86 23.82
N GLU A 597 -5.83 -50.62 24.70
CA GLU A 597 -7.22 -51.03 24.47
C GLU A 597 -8.16 -49.82 24.37
N LYS A 598 -7.98 -48.80 25.23
CA LYS A 598 -8.78 -47.55 25.17
C LYS A 598 -8.59 -46.75 23.89
N VAL A 599 -7.38 -46.72 23.32
CA VAL A 599 -7.10 -46.01 22.05
C VAL A 599 -7.69 -46.78 20.86
N LYS A 600 -7.61 -48.12 20.90
CA LYS A 600 -8.17 -49.01 19.88
C LYS A 600 -9.71 -48.92 19.83
N ASP A 601 -10.35 -48.87 21.00
CA ASP A 601 -11.80 -48.67 21.12
C ASP A 601 -12.25 -47.28 20.65
N LYS A 602 -11.41 -46.25 20.79
CA LYS A 602 -11.73 -44.89 20.31
C LYS A 602 -11.66 -44.77 18.78
N GLN A 603 -10.65 -45.37 18.16
CA GLN A 603 -10.52 -45.38 16.69
C GLN A 603 -11.63 -46.19 16.00
N LEU A 604 -12.10 -47.28 16.62
CA LEU A 604 -13.23 -48.08 16.13
C LEU A 604 -14.59 -47.38 16.26
N ASN A 605 -14.72 -46.36 17.12
CA ASN A 605 -15.95 -45.60 17.32
C ASN A 605 -16.00 -44.27 16.54
N GLU A 606 -14.90 -43.85 15.92
CA GLU A 606 -14.81 -42.65 15.07
C GLU A 606 -14.75 -42.96 13.55
N THR A 607 -14.63 -44.25 13.17
CA THR A 607 -14.89 -44.78 11.82
C THR A 607 -16.29 -45.38 11.74
#